data_AF-A0A7S4NIN8-F1
#
_entry.id   AF-A0A7S4NIN8-F1
#
_cell.length_a   1.000
_cell.length_b   1.000
_cell.length_c   1.000
_cell.angle_alpha   90.00
_cell.angle_beta   90.00
_cell.angle_gamma   90.00
#
_symmetry.space_group_name_H-M   'P 1'
#
loop_
_entity.id
_entity.type
_entity.pdbx_description
1 polymer ?
#
loop_
_entity_poly.entity_id
_entity_poly.type
_entity_poly.pdbx_seq_one_letter_code
_entity_poly.pdbx_strand_id
1 'polypeptide(L)'
;PISAKNLSPTAAAGDIVFGHCMDTDFILLVNTEQQHQPRVCVEELVKEGGEEGESSKAAMVTLFPHFQFRDEKVEILFVVDRSGSMRGDRIVASRMAMNLFMRSMPEDSYFNIVGFGSSFVKLFPNSKKYDDSSLSEACSHIKVMSATLGGTELKKP
;
A
#
# COMPACT_ATOMS: atom_id res chain seq x y z
N PRO A 1 -15.92 -19.52 -26.87
CA PRO A 1 -14.82 -19.94 -27.76
C PRO A 1 -13.67 -18.91 -27.72
N ILE A 2 -12.68 -19.15 -26.85
CA ILE A 2 -11.48 -18.31 -26.78
C ILE A 2 -10.50 -18.89 -27.81
N SER A 3 -10.35 -18.22 -28.94
CA SER A 3 -9.34 -18.54 -29.94
C SER A 3 -8.00 -18.03 -29.43
N ALA A 4 -7.12 -18.94 -28.98
CA ALA A 4 -5.73 -18.63 -28.71
C ALA A 4 -5.01 -18.43 -30.05
N LYS A 5 -5.02 -17.19 -30.55
CA LYS A 5 -4.10 -16.77 -31.61
C LYS A 5 -2.77 -16.45 -30.97
N ASN A 6 -1.69 -16.93 -31.59
CA ASN A 6 -0.29 -16.60 -31.29
C ASN A 6 -0.17 -15.18 -30.72
N LEU A 7 0.13 -15.08 -29.42
CA LEU A 7 0.35 -13.81 -28.76
C LEU A 7 1.71 -13.27 -29.22
N SER A 8 1.73 -12.02 -29.65
CA SER A 8 2.96 -11.25 -29.79
C SER A 8 3.71 -11.26 -28.45
N PRO A 9 5.05 -11.41 -28.44
CA PRO A 9 5.83 -11.27 -27.22
C PRO A 9 5.50 -9.93 -26.56
N THR A 10 5.39 -9.94 -25.23
CA THR A 10 5.27 -8.70 -24.46
C THR A 10 6.52 -7.89 -24.75
N ALA A 11 6.39 -6.74 -25.41
CA ALA A 11 7.44 -5.75 -25.33
C ALA A 11 7.53 -5.35 -23.86
N ALA A 12 8.66 -5.68 -23.25
CA ALA A 12 9.00 -5.29 -21.90
C ALA A 12 10.23 -4.39 -22.02
N ALA A 13 10.12 -3.18 -21.52
CA ALA A 13 11.27 -2.30 -21.38
C ALA A 13 11.87 -2.56 -19.99
N GLY A 14 13.15 -2.90 -19.96
CA GLY A 14 13.89 -3.10 -18.73
C GLY A 14 14.93 -2.00 -18.59
N ASP A 15 14.87 -1.25 -17.49
CA ASP A 15 15.91 -0.30 -17.12
C ASP A 15 16.66 -0.86 -15.91
N ILE A 16 18.00 -0.88 -16.01
CA ILE A 16 18.86 -1.21 -14.86
C ILE A 16 19.28 0.11 -14.24
N VAL A 17 18.79 0.37 -13.03
CA VAL A 17 19.16 1.56 -12.27
C VAL A 17 20.29 1.18 -11.32
N PHE A 18 21.48 1.69 -11.60
CA PHE A 18 22.60 1.63 -10.66
C PHE A 18 22.46 2.79 -9.67
N GLY A 19 22.19 2.49 -8.41
CA GLY A 19 22.32 3.46 -7.32
C GLY A 19 23.79 3.86 -7.13
N HIS A 20 24.03 5.04 -6.55
CA HIS A 20 25.37 5.53 -6.22
C HIS A 20 26.19 4.46 -5.47
N CYS A 21 27.37 4.16 -6.02
CA CYS A 21 28.36 3.11 -5.66
C CYS A 21 27.84 1.66 -5.71
N MET A 22 28.40 0.88 -6.66
CA MET A 22 28.08 -0.54 -6.91
C MET A 22 28.71 -1.45 -5.84
N ASP A 23 28.31 -1.28 -4.59
CA ASP A 23 29.02 -1.93 -3.49
C ASP A 23 28.18 -3.06 -2.86
N THR A 24 26.88 -3.18 -3.18
CA THR A 24 26.03 -4.21 -2.52
C THR A 24 24.81 -4.71 -3.32
N ASP A 25 24.01 -3.86 -3.98
CA ASP A 25 22.76 -4.28 -4.66
C ASP A 25 22.56 -3.60 -6.04
N PHE A 26 21.77 -4.23 -6.92
CA PHE A 26 21.25 -3.61 -8.15
C PHE A 26 19.73 -3.69 -8.22
N ILE A 27 19.09 -2.69 -8.82
CA ILE A 27 17.64 -2.65 -9.01
C ILE A 27 17.34 -2.88 -10.49
N LEU A 28 16.67 -3.99 -10.80
CA LEU A 28 16.12 -4.26 -12.13
C LEU A 28 14.64 -3.87 -12.15
N LEU A 29 14.32 -2.80 -12.88
CA LEU A 29 12.94 -2.37 -13.12
C LEU A 29 12.47 -2.95 -14.44
N VAL A 30 11.56 -3.93 -14.37
CA VAL A 30 10.92 -4.50 -15.56
C VAL A 30 9.52 -3.91 -15.70
N ASN A 31 9.34 -3.05 -16.71
CA ASN A 31 8.05 -2.48 -17.03
C ASN A 31 7.42 -3.27 -18.18
N THR A 32 6.20 -3.75 -17.94
CA THR A 32 5.42 -4.46 -18.96
C THR A 32 4.50 -3.49 -19.67
N GLU A 33 4.51 -3.52 -21.01
CA GLU A 33 3.50 -2.81 -21.77
C GLU A 33 2.11 -3.39 -21.49
N GLN A 34 1.10 -2.52 -21.40
CA GLN A 34 -0.31 -2.92 -21.28
C GLN A 34 -0.62 -3.80 -20.05
N GLN A 35 0.04 -3.55 -18.91
CA GLN A 35 -0.11 -4.29 -17.64
C GLN A 35 -1.57 -4.60 -17.26
N HIS A 36 -2.51 -3.71 -17.55
CA HIS A 36 -3.91 -3.86 -17.18
C HIS A 36 -4.75 -4.75 -18.10
N GLN A 37 -4.20 -5.22 -19.22
CA GLN A 37 -4.91 -6.13 -20.11
C GLN A 37 -4.90 -7.56 -19.53
N PRO A 38 -6.08 -8.20 -19.37
CA PRO A 38 -6.17 -9.62 -19.05
C PRO A 38 -5.44 -10.48 -20.08
N ARG A 39 -4.63 -11.45 -19.63
CA ARG A 39 -3.86 -12.34 -20.52
C ARG A 39 -3.94 -13.78 -20.08
N VAL A 40 -3.81 -14.68 -21.04
CA VAL A 40 -3.70 -16.13 -20.82
C VAL A 40 -2.53 -16.64 -21.65
N CYS A 41 -1.56 -17.28 -20.99
CA CYS A 41 -0.53 -18.07 -21.64
C CYS A 41 -0.91 -19.54 -21.54
N VAL A 42 -0.89 -20.28 -22.64
CA VAL A 42 -1.20 -21.71 -22.67
C VAL A 42 0.02 -22.44 -23.21
N GLU A 43 0.48 -23.44 -22.47
CA GLU A 43 1.56 -24.33 -22.88
C GLU A 43 1.02 -25.75 -23.01
N GLU A 44 1.44 -26.44 -24.07
CA GLU A 44 1.08 -27.82 -24.36
C GLU A 44 2.37 -28.63 -24.47
N LEU A 45 2.54 -29.59 -23.58
CA LEU A 45 3.64 -30.56 -23.64
C LEU A 45 3.12 -31.85 -24.25
N VAL A 46 3.68 -32.20 -25.40
CA VAL A 46 3.53 -33.53 -25.99
C VAL A 46 4.71 -34.37 -25.51
N LYS A 47 4.45 -35.46 -24.78
CA LYS A 47 5.53 -36.34 -24.32
C LYS A 47 6.05 -37.16 -25.51
N GLU A 48 7.32 -36.97 -25.88
CA GLU A 48 7.99 -37.86 -26.83
C GLU A 48 8.32 -39.21 -26.15
N GLY A 49 7.79 -40.31 -26.70
CA GLY A 49 8.07 -41.68 -26.24
C GLY A 49 7.14 -42.25 -25.16
N GLY A 50 6.10 -41.53 -24.76
CA GLY A 50 4.98 -42.08 -23.97
C GLY A 50 3.92 -42.73 -24.88
N GLU A 51 3.03 -43.55 -24.30
CA GLU A 51 1.89 -44.15 -25.02
C GLU A 51 1.15 -43.08 -25.87
N GLU A 52 0.74 -43.47 -27.08
CA GLU A 52 0.04 -42.57 -28.03
C GLU A 52 -1.12 -41.85 -27.33
N GLY A 53 -0.98 -40.53 -27.12
CA GLY A 53 -2.09 -39.66 -26.68
C GLY A 53 -1.89 -38.90 -25.36
N GLU A 54 -0.79 -39.11 -24.62
CA GLU A 54 -0.54 -38.30 -23.42
C GLU A 54 -0.03 -36.88 -23.74
N SER A 55 -0.96 -35.93 -23.83
CA SER A 55 -0.67 -34.48 -23.85
C SER A 55 -1.00 -33.86 -22.49
N SER A 56 -0.11 -32.97 -22.01
CA SER A 56 -0.38 -32.14 -20.83
C SER A 56 -0.57 -30.69 -21.27
N LYS A 57 -1.59 -30.02 -20.74
CA LYS A 57 -1.86 -28.61 -21.00
C LYS A 57 -1.84 -27.83 -19.70
N ALA A 58 -1.10 -26.72 -19.69
CA ALA A 58 -1.08 -25.77 -18.60
C ALA A 58 -1.53 -24.40 -19.11
N ALA A 59 -2.28 -23.66 -18.30
CA ALA A 59 -2.67 -22.30 -18.61
C ALA A 59 -2.34 -21.37 -17.42
N MET A 60 -1.66 -20.26 -17.69
CA MET A 60 -1.41 -19.19 -16.74
C MET A 60 -2.27 -17.99 -17.12
N VAL A 61 -3.14 -17.56 -16.20
CA VAL A 61 -4.03 -16.41 -16.39
C VAL A 61 -3.50 -15.24 -15.55
N THR A 62 -3.24 -14.10 -16.19
CA THR A 62 -2.81 -12.86 -15.53
C THR A 62 -3.93 -11.83 -15.62
N LEU A 63 -4.42 -11.39 -14.46
CA LEU A 63 -5.45 -10.36 -14.32
C LEU A 63 -4.92 -9.23 -13.44
N PHE A 64 -4.77 -8.03 -14.01
CA PHE A 64 -4.34 -6.85 -13.26
C PHE A 64 -5.33 -5.69 -13.48
N PRO A 65 -6.49 -5.70 -12.81
CA PRO A 65 -7.54 -4.72 -13.07
C PRO A 65 -7.05 -3.28 -12.83
N HIS A 66 -7.42 -2.37 -13.73
CA HIS A 66 -7.27 -0.94 -13.53
C HIS A 66 -8.55 -0.41 -12.87
N PHE A 67 -8.46 -0.02 -11.60
CA PHE A 67 -9.57 0.63 -10.92
C PHE A 67 -9.41 2.14 -11.06
N GLN A 68 -10.40 2.78 -11.69
CA GLN A 68 -10.57 4.22 -11.55
C GLN A 68 -11.34 4.46 -10.27
N PHE A 69 -10.63 4.90 -9.22
CA PHE A 69 -11.29 5.36 -8.00
C PHE A 69 -12.02 6.67 -8.32
N ARG A 70 -13.30 6.73 -7.97
CA ARG A 70 -14.03 8.00 -7.98
C ARG A 70 -13.55 8.82 -6.78
N ASP A 71 -13.57 10.14 -6.90
CA ASP A 71 -13.40 11.05 -5.75
C ASP A 71 -14.64 10.92 -4.85
N GLU A 72 -14.72 9.82 -4.11
CA GLU A 72 -15.73 9.61 -3.09
C GLU A 72 -15.28 10.24 -1.79
N LYS A 73 -16.26 10.70 -1.00
CA LYS A 73 -16.00 11.21 0.33
C LYS A 73 -15.43 10.10 1.19
N VAL A 74 -14.17 10.25 1.58
CA VAL A 74 -13.47 9.31 2.44
C VAL A 74 -13.38 9.82 3.86
N GLU A 75 -13.46 8.90 4.82
CA GLU A 75 -13.14 9.14 6.22
C GLU A 75 -11.85 8.38 6.57
N ILE A 76 -10.85 9.10 7.11
CA ILE A 76 -9.53 8.56 7.42
C ILE A 76 -9.28 8.64 8.93
N LEU A 77 -9.09 7.47 9.56
CA LEU A 77 -8.75 7.37 10.97
C LEU A 77 -7.27 7.01 11.15
N PHE A 78 -6.50 7.93 11.72
CA PHE A 78 -5.10 7.70 12.06
C PHE A 78 -5.01 7.06 13.44
N VAL A 79 -4.76 5.75 13.49
CA VAL A 79 -4.58 5.00 14.74
C VAL A 79 -3.09 4.91 15.06
N VAL A 80 -2.67 5.56 16.15
CA VAL A 80 -1.25 5.78 16.46
C VAL A 80 -0.88 5.12 17.78
N ASP A 81 0.11 4.21 17.74
CA ASP A 81 0.63 3.60 18.96
C ASP A 81 1.40 4.66 19.78
N ARG A 82 1.02 4.82 21.04
CA ARG A 82 1.63 5.70 22.04
C ARG A 82 2.04 4.91 23.29
N SER A 83 2.24 3.60 23.16
CA SER A 83 2.80 2.72 24.19
C SER A 83 4.23 3.12 24.56
N GLY A 84 4.71 2.67 25.72
CA GLY A 84 6.07 2.95 26.21
C GLY A 84 7.17 2.49 25.26
N SER A 85 6.89 1.49 24.41
CA SER A 85 7.82 1.00 23.39
C SER A 85 8.10 2.02 22.27
N MET A 86 7.23 3.03 22.13
CA MET A 86 7.34 4.11 21.16
C MET A 86 8.18 5.29 21.66
N ARG A 87 8.69 5.25 22.91
CA ARG A 87 9.54 6.32 23.45
C ARG A 87 10.82 6.52 22.62
N GLY A 88 11.39 7.73 22.70
CA GLY A 88 12.57 8.11 21.94
C GLY A 88 12.25 8.35 20.47
N ASP A 89 13.13 7.93 19.57
CA ASP A 89 13.08 8.29 18.15
C ASP A 89 11.84 7.77 17.43
N ARG A 90 11.22 6.69 17.92
CA ARG A 90 10.04 6.08 17.29
C ARG A 90 8.85 7.04 17.27
N ILE A 91 8.47 7.62 18.40
CA ILE A 91 7.39 8.61 18.44
C ILE A 91 7.78 9.91 17.71
N VAL A 92 9.07 10.26 17.65
CA VAL A 92 9.53 11.40 16.84
C VAL A 92 9.29 11.14 15.36
N ALA A 93 9.68 9.96 14.87
CA ALA A 93 9.45 9.54 13.49
C ALA A 93 7.95 9.47 13.17
N SER A 94 7.13 8.91 14.07
CA SER A 94 5.67 8.90 13.91
C SER A 94 5.09 10.31 13.76
N ARG A 95 5.54 11.29 14.57
CA ARG A 95 5.10 12.69 14.43
C ARG A 95 5.50 13.30 13.09
N MET A 96 6.69 13.00 12.58
CA MET A 96 7.14 13.49 11.27
C MET A 96 6.26 12.91 10.14
N ALA A 97 6.05 11.60 10.15
CA ALA A 97 5.19 10.92 9.18
C ALA A 97 3.75 11.45 9.23
N MET A 98 3.19 11.63 10.43
CA MET A 98 1.85 12.20 10.59
C MET A 98 1.74 13.60 10.02
N ASN A 99 2.72 14.47 10.24
CA ASN A 99 2.71 15.81 9.64
C ASN A 99 2.73 15.78 8.11
N LEU A 100 3.40 14.79 7.51
CA LEU A 100 3.35 14.58 6.07
C LEU A 100 1.95 14.13 5.65
N PHE A 101 1.37 13.13 6.31
CA PHE A 101 0.03 12.64 5.99
C PHE A 101 -1.04 13.72 6.09
N MET A 102 -0.99 14.56 7.14
CA MET A 102 -1.93 15.67 7.30
C MET A 102 -1.90 16.67 6.14
N ARG A 103 -0.76 16.80 5.43
CA ARG A 103 -0.60 17.70 4.28
C ARG A 103 -0.95 17.06 2.94
N SER A 104 -1.07 15.73 2.91
CA SER A 104 -1.37 14.95 1.71
C SER A 104 -2.79 14.37 1.75
N MET A 105 -3.65 14.88 2.62
CA MET A 105 -5.04 14.43 2.73
C MET A 105 -5.83 14.84 1.48
N PRO A 106 -6.75 13.98 0.99
CA PRO A 106 -7.66 14.35 -0.08
C PRO A 106 -8.57 15.52 0.32
N GLU A 107 -8.91 16.36 -0.65
CA GLU A 107 -9.95 17.38 -0.46
C GLU A 107 -11.31 16.73 -0.17
N ASP A 108 -12.19 17.45 0.53
CA ASP A 108 -13.54 16.99 0.92
C ASP A 108 -13.59 15.65 1.70
N SER A 109 -12.51 15.34 2.42
CA SER A 109 -12.41 14.19 3.32
C SER A 109 -12.76 14.54 4.78
N TYR A 110 -12.99 13.51 5.59
CA TYR A 110 -13.12 13.62 7.05
C TYR A 110 -11.97 12.86 7.71
N PHE A 111 -11.53 13.30 8.89
CA PHE A 111 -10.49 12.59 9.61
C PHE A 111 -10.58 12.72 11.13
N ASN A 112 -9.88 11.80 11.80
CA ASN A 112 -9.59 11.87 13.22
C ASN A 112 -8.25 11.19 13.53
N ILE A 113 -7.65 11.56 14.66
CA ILE A 113 -6.43 10.94 15.18
C ILE A 113 -6.81 10.23 16.48
N VAL A 114 -6.48 8.94 16.57
CA VAL A 114 -6.70 8.12 17.75
C VAL A 114 -5.36 7.58 18.23
N GLY A 115 -4.83 8.16 19.30
CA GLY A 115 -3.68 7.60 19.99
C GLY A 115 -4.10 6.43 20.87
N PHE A 116 -3.43 5.29 20.81
CA PHE A 116 -3.73 4.12 21.63
C PHE A 116 -2.51 3.59 22.39
N GLY A 117 -2.78 2.82 23.43
CA GLY A 117 -1.84 2.13 24.30
C GLY A 117 -2.65 1.25 25.25
N SER A 118 -2.43 1.31 26.56
CA SER A 118 -3.36 0.78 27.57
C SER A 118 -4.68 1.56 27.67
N SER A 119 -4.73 2.80 27.18
CA SER A 119 -5.94 3.59 26.99
C SER A 119 -5.91 4.23 25.60
N PHE A 120 -7.01 4.87 25.19
CA PHE A 120 -7.05 5.60 23.93
C PHE A 120 -7.46 7.06 24.14
N VAL A 121 -6.98 7.92 23.25
CA VAL A 121 -7.33 9.35 23.21
C VAL A 121 -7.62 9.72 21.77
N LYS A 122 -8.82 10.23 21.54
CA LYS A 122 -9.21 10.81 20.25
C LYS A 122 -8.88 12.30 20.24
N LEU A 123 -8.39 12.80 19.10
CA LEU A 123 -8.22 14.24 18.89
C LEU A 123 -9.58 14.95 18.90
N PHE A 124 -10.53 14.41 18.14
CA PHE A 124 -11.90 14.92 18.09
C PHE A 124 -12.89 13.90 18.67
N PRO A 125 -14.02 14.34 19.27
CA PRO A 125 -15.08 13.42 19.68
C PRO A 125 -15.62 12.57 18.52
N ASN A 126 -15.81 13.21 17.37
CA ASN A 126 -16.18 12.64 16.08
C ASN A 126 -15.27 13.21 14.98
N SER A 127 -15.10 12.50 13.88
CA SER A 127 -14.27 12.96 12.76
C SER A 127 -14.74 14.32 12.25
N LYS A 128 -13.77 15.20 11.97
CA LYS A 128 -14.02 16.53 11.41
C LYS A 128 -13.69 16.55 9.92
N LYS A 129 -14.35 17.44 9.19
CA LYS A 129 -13.99 17.72 7.80
C LYS A 129 -12.55 18.22 7.75
N TYR A 130 -11.79 17.80 6.74
CA TYR A 130 -10.45 18.30 6.47
C TYR A 130 -10.54 19.75 5.95
N ASP A 131 -10.03 20.68 6.76
CA ASP A 131 -9.94 22.12 6.50
C ASP A 131 -8.76 22.74 7.26
N ASP A 132 -8.45 24.02 7.01
CA ASP A 132 -7.31 24.70 7.64
C ASP A 132 -7.38 24.73 9.18
N SER A 133 -8.59 24.82 9.74
CA SER A 133 -8.80 24.89 11.19
C SER A 133 -8.52 23.54 11.85
N SER A 134 -9.11 22.47 11.33
CA SER A 134 -8.92 21.11 11.82
C SER A 134 -7.50 20.62 11.58
N LEU A 135 -6.87 21.01 10.46
CA LEU A 135 -5.46 20.76 10.18
C LEU A 135 -4.54 21.42 11.20
N SER A 136 -4.78 22.69 11.54
CA SER A 136 -3.99 23.40 12.56
C SER A 136 -4.12 22.76 13.95
N GLU A 137 -5.33 22.36 14.32
CA GLU A 137 -5.61 21.63 15.57
C GLU A 137 -4.87 20.28 15.60
N ALA A 138 -4.90 19.54 14.48
CA ALA A 138 -4.19 18.27 14.33
C ALA A 138 -2.67 18.42 14.39
N CYS A 139 -2.08 19.41 13.69
CA CYS A 139 -0.65 19.69 13.75
C CYS A 139 -0.19 20.04 15.18
N SER A 140 -0.99 20.83 15.89
CA SER A 140 -0.73 21.18 17.30
C SER A 140 -0.76 19.94 18.20
N HIS A 141 -1.75 19.07 18.00
CA HIS A 141 -1.85 17.79 18.72
C HIS A 141 -0.66 16.86 18.43
N ILE A 142 -0.29 16.70 17.15
CA ILE A 142 0.85 15.89 16.73
C ILE A 142 2.15 16.40 17.36
N LYS A 143 2.37 17.72 17.41
CA LYS A 143 3.59 18.31 17.97
C LYS A 143 3.85 17.88 19.41
N VAL A 144 2.80 17.81 20.23
CA VAL A 144 2.88 17.44 21.66
C VAL A 144 2.66 15.95 21.92
N MET A 145 2.40 15.15 20.88
CA MET A 145 2.15 13.72 20.99
C MET A 145 3.37 12.99 21.56
N SER A 146 3.14 12.11 22.53
CA SER A 146 4.18 11.41 23.28
C SER A 146 3.76 10.00 23.67
N ALA A 147 4.73 9.11 23.89
CA ALA A 147 4.55 7.70 24.25
C ALA A 147 4.16 7.51 25.73
N THR A 148 2.99 8.02 26.09
CA THR A 148 2.48 8.12 27.47
C THR A 148 1.30 7.21 27.79
N LEU A 149 0.82 6.40 26.83
CA LEU A 149 -0.42 5.62 27.00
C LEU A 149 -0.18 4.22 27.60
N GLY A 150 0.98 3.94 28.20
CA GLY A 150 1.22 2.67 28.91
C GLY A 150 1.70 1.54 28.00
N GLY A 151 1.13 0.34 28.12
CA GLY A 151 1.41 -0.81 27.25
C GLY A 151 0.77 -0.69 25.85
N THR A 152 0.78 -1.78 25.08
CA THR A 152 0.15 -1.85 23.75
C THR A 152 -1.10 -2.72 23.84
N GLU A 153 -2.24 -2.13 24.17
CA GLU A 153 -3.52 -2.85 24.23
C GLU A 153 -4.40 -2.46 23.04
N LEU A 154 -4.20 -3.14 21.91
CA LEU A 154 -5.05 -2.96 20.72
C LEU A 154 -6.48 -3.47 20.94
N LYS A 155 -6.68 -4.32 21.96
CA LYS A 155 -7.95 -4.91 22.36
C LYS A 155 -8.08 -4.80 23.87
N LYS A 156 -8.89 -3.85 24.36
CA LYS A 156 -9.60 -4.05 25.63
C LYS A 156 -11.03 -4.49 25.28
N PRO A 157 -11.62 -5.43 26.04
CA PRO A 157 -12.96 -5.97 25.78
C PRO A 157 -14.04 -4.89 25.74
#